data_AF-A0AAN8BJP5-F1
#
_entry.id   AF-A0AAN8BJP5-F1
#
_cell.length_a   1.000
_cell.length_b   1.000
_cell.length_c   1.000
_cell.angle_alpha   90.00
_cell.angle_beta   90.00
_cell.angle_gamma   90.00
#
_symmetry.space_group_name_H-M   'P 1'
#
loop_
_entity.id
_entity.type
_entity.pdbx_description
1 polymer ?
#
loop_
_entity_poly.entity_id
_entity_poly.type
_entity_poly.pdbx_seq_one_letter_code
_entity_poly.pdbx_strand_id
1 'polypeptide(L)'
;MNAEGTPDTTYFSVDCFHFSERGHADMASALWNNMLEPVGRKQTYNNFTNARNNIKCPTEEHPYIFTKVNSLPSPATTTTTTTTSPTAHSTALPPPFECTNTVPVWLAAVLAVTGLLIGWAVTWLLLCCRDKRSKKKMTAVEMKGTGF
;
A
#
# COMPACT_ATOMS: atom_id res chain seq x y z
N MET A 1 28.35 -15.80 -0.38
CA MET A 1 29.71 -16.21 -0.79
C MET A 1 29.57 -16.75 -2.20
N ASN A 2 30.48 -16.39 -3.11
CA ASN A 2 30.56 -17.01 -4.42
C ASN A 2 31.12 -18.44 -4.31
N ALA A 3 31.28 -19.14 -5.43
CA ALA A 3 31.80 -20.52 -5.46
C ALA A 3 33.21 -20.63 -4.86
N GLU A 4 33.96 -19.53 -4.85
CA GLU A 4 35.31 -19.39 -4.33
C GLU A 4 35.35 -19.07 -2.83
N GLY A 5 34.19 -18.96 -2.17
CA GLY A 5 34.12 -18.67 -0.73
C GLY A 5 34.44 -17.22 -0.37
N THR A 6 34.42 -16.31 -1.34
CA THR A 6 34.61 -14.86 -1.13
C THR A 6 33.26 -14.13 -1.16
N PRO A 7 33.16 -12.91 -0.59
CA PRO A 7 31.94 -12.11 -0.69
C PRO A 7 31.52 -11.94 -2.16
N ASP A 8 30.27 -12.29 -2.45
CA ASP A 8 29.74 -12.16 -3.81
C ASP A 8 29.34 -10.70 -4.03
N THR A 9 30.15 -9.99 -4.82
CA THR A 9 29.97 -8.57 -5.10
C THR A 9 28.74 -8.28 -5.95
N THR A 10 28.14 -9.27 -6.60
CA THR A 10 26.93 -9.08 -7.43
C THR A 10 25.68 -8.74 -6.62
N TYR A 11 25.73 -8.90 -5.28
CA TYR A 11 24.68 -8.46 -4.35
C TYR A 11 24.72 -6.96 -4.06
N PHE A 12 25.79 -6.27 -4.45
CA PHE A 12 25.97 -4.83 -4.24
C PHE A 12 25.95 -4.07 -5.57
N SER A 13 25.62 -2.79 -5.50
CA SER A 13 25.62 -1.86 -6.62
C SER A 13 27.06 -1.49 -7.02
N VAL A 14 27.22 -0.69 -8.09
CA VAL A 14 28.54 -0.24 -8.58
C VAL A 14 29.34 0.56 -7.55
N ASP A 15 28.68 1.13 -6.54
CA ASP A 15 29.32 1.84 -5.44
C ASP A 15 29.78 0.93 -4.28
N CYS A 16 29.54 -0.39 -4.39
CA CYS A 16 29.87 -1.38 -3.37
C CYS A 16 29.21 -1.15 -2.00
N PHE A 17 28.19 -0.30 -1.91
CA PHE A 17 27.52 0.05 -0.65
C PHE A 17 26.03 -0.26 -0.70
N HIS A 18 25.32 0.23 -1.72
CA HIS A 18 23.91 -0.08 -1.87
C HIS A 18 23.73 -1.52 -2.37
N PHE A 19 22.60 -2.13 -2.05
CA PHE A 19 22.27 -3.42 -2.63
C PHE A 19 21.95 -3.26 -4.12
N SER A 20 22.34 -4.25 -4.91
CA SER A 20 21.88 -4.37 -6.29
C SER A 20 20.41 -4.79 -6.32
N GLU A 21 19.80 -4.78 -7.51
CA GLU A 21 18.49 -5.39 -7.74
C GLU A 21 18.46 -6.84 -7.22
N ARG A 22 19.53 -7.60 -7.47
CA ARG A 22 19.69 -8.98 -7.00
C ARG A 22 19.65 -9.07 -5.48
N GLY A 23 20.37 -8.20 -4.79
CA GLY A 23 20.37 -8.16 -3.33
C GLY A 23 19.01 -7.80 -2.75
N HIS A 24 18.33 -6.81 -3.32
CA HIS A 24 16.96 -6.48 -2.93
C HIS A 24 15.99 -7.63 -3.17
N ALA A 25 16.06 -8.32 -4.30
CA ALA A 25 15.17 -9.42 -4.64
C ALA A 25 15.29 -10.61 -3.66
N ASP A 26 16.52 -11.00 -3.30
CA ASP A 26 16.73 -12.12 -2.38
C ASP A 26 16.32 -11.77 -0.95
N MET A 27 16.62 -10.55 -0.48
CA MET A 27 16.15 -10.08 0.82
C MET A 27 14.63 -9.98 0.89
N ALA A 28 13.98 -9.49 -0.17
CA ALA A 28 12.52 -9.43 -0.25
C ALA A 28 11.90 -10.84 -0.25
N SER A 29 12.52 -11.80 -0.95
CA SER A 29 12.08 -13.19 -0.96
C SER A 29 12.20 -13.84 0.42
N ALA A 30 13.29 -13.60 1.13
CA ALA A 30 13.47 -14.10 2.49
C ALA A 30 12.48 -13.47 3.48
N LEU A 31 12.23 -12.16 3.36
CA LEU A 31 11.22 -11.47 4.17
C LEU A 31 9.82 -12.02 3.91
N TRP A 32 9.45 -12.21 2.65
CA TRP A 32 8.17 -12.81 2.26
C TRP A 32 7.97 -14.18 2.89
N ASN A 33 8.98 -15.05 2.77
CA ASN A 33 8.95 -16.37 3.38
C ASN A 33 8.80 -16.30 4.91
N ASN A 34 9.45 -15.33 5.56
CA ASN A 34 9.32 -15.08 7.00
C ASN A 34 7.96 -14.54 7.43
N MET A 35 7.21 -13.88 6.54
CA MET A 35 5.84 -13.46 6.80
C MET A 35 4.87 -14.66 6.80
N LEU A 36 5.24 -15.75 6.13
CA LEU A 36 4.49 -17.01 6.10
C LEU A 36 4.92 -17.99 7.21
N GLU A 37 5.67 -17.51 8.22
CA GLU A 37 6.07 -18.27 9.39
C GLU A 37 5.57 -17.63 10.69
N PRO A 38 5.05 -18.41 11.65
CA PRO A 38 4.51 -17.88 12.89
C PRO A 38 5.60 -17.20 13.73
N VAL A 39 5.19 -16.19 14.51
CA VAL A 39 6.05 -15.52 15.48
C VAL A 39 6.67 -16.55 16.43
N GLY A 40 7.98 -16.43 16.68
CA GLY A 40 8.76 -17.41 17.45
C GLY A 40 9.34 -18.56 16.62
N ARG A 41 8.92 -18.70 15.35
CA ARG A 41 9.43 -19.72 14.41
C ARG A 41 9.91 -19.14 13.09
N LYS A 42 10.20 -17.85 13.05
CA LYS A 42 10.74 -17.18 11.86
C LYS A 42 12.16 -17.63 11.59
N GLN A 43 12.49 -17.86 10.32
CA GLN A 43 13.83 -18.23 9.90
C GLN A 43 14.81 -17.07 10.18
N THR A 44 16.01 -17.43 10.65
CA THR A 44 17.06 -16.48 11.03
C THR A 44 18.22 -16.42 10.03
N TYR A 45 18.08 -17.10 8.90
CA TYR A 45 19.07 -17.17 7.84
C TYR A 45 18.41 -16.86 6.49
N ASN A 46 19.20 -16.38 5.53
CA ASN A 46 18.73 -16.11 4.18
C ASN A 46 19.39 -17.10 3.22
N ASN A 47 18.59 -17.66 2.30
CA ASN A 47 19.11 -18.50 1.23
C ASN A 47 19.25 -17.66 -0.06
N PHE A 48 20.48 -17.21 -0.32
CA PHE A 48 20.84 -16.30 -1.41
C PHE A 48 21.17 -17.06 -2.71
N THR A 49 20.17 -17.67 -3.34
CA THR A 49 20.36 -18.36 -4.64
C THR A 49 19.82 -17.58 -5.82
N ASN A 50 19.11 -16.46 -5.60
CA ASN A 50 18.34 -15.76 -6.63
C ASN A 50 17.36 -16.62 -7.44
N ALA A 51 16.92 -17.75 -6.87
CA ALA A 51 16.00 -18.66 -7.54
C ALA A 51 14.55 -18.37 -7.14
N ARG A 52 13.71 -18.08 -8.13
CA ARG A 52 12.29 -17.72 -7.93
C ARG A 52 11.45 -18.84 -7.29
N ASN A 53 11.88 -20.09 -7.41
CA ASN A 53 11.22 -21.25 -6.81
C ASN A 53 11.36 -21.31 -5.28
N ASN A 54 12.21 -20.48 -4.67
CA ASN A 54 12.34 -20.42 -3.21
C ASN A 54 11.26 -19.55 -2.54
N ILE A 55 10.42 -18.86 -3.31
CA ILE A 55 9.32 -18.05 -2.75
C ILE A 55 8.19 -18.98 -2.35
N LYS A 56 7.85 -18.99 -1.05
CA LYS A 56 6.77 -19.79 -0.48
C LYS A 56 5.41 -19.18 -0.83
N CYS A 57 4.43 -20.05 -1.07
CA CYS A 57 3.02 -19.68 -1.20
C CYS A 57 2.27 -19.93 0.12
N PRO A 58 1.21 -19.17 0.43
CA PRO A 58 0.28 -19.53 1.50
C PRO A 58 -0.32 -20.91 1.27
N THR A 59 -0.58 -21.65 2.36
CA THR A 59 -1.28 -22.95 2.30
C THR A 59 -2.76 -22.77 2.60
N GLU A 60 -3.57 -23.79 2.32
CA GLU A 60 -5.01 -23.75 2.64
C GLU A 60 -5.25 -23.68 4.16
N GLU A 61 -4.38 -24.29 4.96
CA GLU A 61 -4.43 -24.23 6.43
C GLU A 61 -4.00 -22.87 6.97
N HIS A 62 -3.12 -22.16 6.26
CA HIS A 62 -2.59 -20.84 6.65
C HIS A 62 -2.62 -19.85 5.48
N PRO A 63 -3.81 -19.36 5.09
CA PRO A 63 -3.98 -18.53 3.90
C PRO A 63 -3.55 -17.07 4.10
N TYR A 64 -3.19 -16.67 5.33
CA TYR A 64 -2.85 -15.29 5.70
C TYR A 64 -1.43 -15.18 6.27
N ILE A 65 -0.86 -13.97 6.19
CA ILE A 65 0.43 -13.64 6.81
C ILE A 65 0.32 -13.75 8.34
N PHE A 66 1.38 -14.28 8.94
CA PHE A 66 1.49 -14.38 10.39
C PHE A 66 1.79 -13.02 11.05
N THR A 67 1.01 -12.72 12.08
CA THR A 67 1.09 -11.56 12.95
C THR A 67 1.25 -12.03 14.39
N LYS A 68 1.48 -11.11 15.33
CA LYS A 68 1.54 -11.43 16.76
C LYS A 68 0.27 -12.13 17.28
N VAL A 69 -0.89 -11.83 16.68
CA VAL A 69 -2.20 -12.32 17.17
C VAL A 69 -2.54 -13.71 16.64
N ASN A 70 -2.30 -13.97 15.35
CA ASN A 70 -2.63 -15.27 14.72
C ASN A 70 -1.50 -16.31 14.77
N SER A 71 -0.35 -15.97 15.38
CA SER A 71 0.76 -16.90 15.56
C SER A 71 0.66 -17.75 16.83
N LEU A 72 -0.26 -17.40 17.74
CA LEU A 72 -0.48 -18.16 18.97
C LEU A 72 -1.53 -19.24 18.71
N PRO A 73 -1.39 -20.43 19.32
CA PRO A 73 -2.47 -21.41 19.33
C PRO A 73 -3.73 -20.73 19.87
N SER A 74 -4.85 -20.85 19.14
CA SER A 74 -6.13 -20.39 19.67
C SER A 74 -6.32 -21.07 21.04
N PRO A 75 -6.68 -20.33 22.10
CA PRO A 75 -6.92 -20.94 23.40
C PRO A 75 -7.90 -22.09 23.19
N ALA A 76 -7.54 -23.27 23.68
CA ALA A 76 -8.30 -24.48 23.46
C ALA A 76 -9.75 -24.25 23.92
N THR A 77 -10.66 -24.02 22.99
CA THR A 77 -12.08 -24.19 23.25
C THR A 77 -12.25 -25.66 23.51
N THR A 78 -12.46 -26.01 24.78
CA THR A 78 -12.80 -27.35 25.26
C THR A 78 -13.81 -27.99 24.31
N THR A 79 -13.35 -28.88 23.45
CA THR A 79 -14.19 -29.72 22.60
C THR A 79 -14.87 -30.73 23.51
N THR A 80 -16.10 -30.44 23.93
CA THR A 80 -16.99 -31.48 24.44
C THR A 80 -17.35 -32.39 23.28
N THR A 81 -16.95 -33.65 23.42
CA THR A 81 -17.25 -34.81 22.57
C THR A 81 -18.73 -34.86 22.18
N THR A 82 -19.04 -34.95 20.89
CA THR A 82 -20.20 -35.76 20.44
C THR A 82 -19.95 -36.31 19.04
N THR A 83 -19.82 -37.63 18.97
CA THR A 83 -19.80 -38.47 17.78
C THR A 83 -21.21 -38.58 17.19
N THR A 84 -21.44 -38.11 15.96
CA THR A 84 -22.33 -38.80 14.99
C THR A 84 -22.06 -38.32 13.56
N SER A 85 -22.15 -39.29 12.64
CA SER A 85 -21.85 -39.27 11.21
C SER A 85 -22.85 -38.47 10.34
N PRO A 86 -22.67 -38.38 9.00
CA PRO A 86 -22.87 -37.16 8.21
C PRO A 86 -24.30 -36.99 7.71
N THR A 87 -24.81 -35.74 7.70
CA THR A 87 -25.86 -35.30 6.76
C THR A 87 -25.76 -33.78 6.62
N ALA A 88 -25.88 -33.31 5.38
CA ALA A 88 -25.96 -31.92 4.97
C ALA A 88 -26.88 -31.09 5.88
N HIS A 89 -26.55 -29.81 6.11
CA HIS A 89 -27.46 -28.64 6.05
C HIS A 89 -26.74 -27.35 6.51
N SER A 90 -26.85 -26.33 5.66
CA SER A 90 -26.91 -24.88 5.90
C SER A 90 -26.33 -24.21 7.17
N THR A 91 -25.52 -23.18 6.89
CA THR A 91 -25.52 -21.82 7.49
C THR A 91 -25.29 -21.66 9.00
N ALA A 92 -24.07 -21.25 9.36
CA ALA A 92 -23.86 -20.25 10.41
C ALA A 92 -22.48 -19.58 10.21
N LEU A 93 -22.52 -18.42 9.55
CA LEU A 93 -21.40 -17.51 9.36
C LEU A 93 -20.98 -16.93 10.74
N PRO A 94 -19.70 -16.86 11.11
CA PRO A 94 -19.25 -16.05 12.24
C PRO A 94 -19.63 -14.58 11.99
N PRO A 95 -19.93 -13.78 13.04
CA PRO A 95 -20.34 -12.39 12.85
C PRO A 95 -19.28 -11.65 12.03
N PRO A 96 -19.66 -10.91 10.97
CA PRO A 96 -18.70 -10.17 10.17
C PRO A 96 -17.98 -9.18 11.09
N PHE A 97 -16.65 -9.19 11.02
CA PHE A 97 -15.83 -8.08 11.48
C PHE A 97 -16.23 -6.84 10.67
N GLU A 98 -17.21 -6.10 11.17
CA GLU A 98 -17.66 -4.83 10.62
C GLU A 98 -16.60 -3.77 10.95
N CYS A 99 -15.56 -3.70 10.11
CA CYS A 99 -14.74 -2.49 10.00
C CYS A 99 -15.60 -1.41 9.33
N THR A 100 -16.44 -0.72 10.09
CA THR A 100 -17.22 0.43 9.62
C THR A 100 -16.32 1.67 9.51
N ASN A 101 -15.45 1.67 8.52
CA ASN A 101 -14.83 2.89 7.98
C ASN A 101 -15.07 2.96 6.47
N THR A 102 -16.29 2.61 6.04
CA THR A 102 -16.75 2.91 4.68
C THR A 102 -17.08 4.39 4.63
N VAL A 103 -16.09 5.20 4.29
CA VAL A 103 -16.32 6.58 3.86
C VAL A 103 -17.27 6.49 2.68
N PRO A 104 -18.46 7.09 2.75
CA PRO A 104 -19.46 6.85 1.74
C PRO A 104 -19.00 7.42 0.41
N VAL A 105 -19.24 6.69 -0.69
CA VAL A 105 -18.78 7.04 -2.05
C VAL A 105 -19.19 8.47 -2.45
N TRP A 106 -20.32 8.96 -1.92
CA TRP A 106 -20.76 10.34 -2.13
C TRP A 106 -19.78 11.38 -1.58
N LEU A 107 -18.98 11.08 -0.56
CA LEU A 107 -18.01 12.03 -0.02
C LEU A 107 -16.93 12.37 -1.06
N ALA A 108 -16.42 11.37 -1.78
CA ALA A 108 -15.47 11.60 -2.85
C ALA A 108 -16.08 12.46 -3.97
N ALA A 109 -17.34 12.19 -4.33
CA ALA A 109 -18.07 12.99 -5.32
C ALA A 109 -18.29 14.44 -4.85
N VAL A 110 -18.65 14.67 -3.58
CA VAL A 110 -18.83 16.01 -2.99
C VAL A 110 -17.51 16.76 -2.96
N LEU A 111 -16.40 16.11 -2.57
CA LEU A 111 -15.08 16.73 -2.57
C LEU A 111 -14.61 17.11 -3.99
N ALA A 112 -14.89 16.28 -4.99
CA ALA A 112 -14.60 16.60 -6.39
C ALA A 112 -15.41 17.79 -6.90
N VAL A 113 -16.72 17.81 -6.64
CA VAL A 113 -17.62 18.91 -7.07
C VAL A 113 -17.27 20.22 -6.38
N THR A 114 -17.00 20.19 -5.07
CA THR A 114 -16.59 21.39 -4.32
C THR A 114 -15.24 21.92 -4.82
N GLY A 115 -14.26 21.05 -5.08
CA GLY A 115 -12.99 21.43 -5.70
C GLY A 115 -13.17 22.08 -7.07
N LEU A 116 -14.05 21.54 -7.92
CA LEU A 116 -14.35 22.08 -9.25
C LEU A 116 -14.99 23.49 -9.16
N LEU A 117 -15.95 23.69 -8.26
CA LEU A 117 -16.62 24.97 -8.06
C LEU A 117 -15.65 26.04 -7.54
N ILE A 118 -14.78 25.67 -6.59
CA ILE A 118 -13.74 26.57 -6.07
C ILE A 118 -12.76 26.95 -7.21
N GLY A 119 -12.30 25.96 -7.98
CA GLY A 119 -11.41 26.18 -9.13
C GLY A 119 -12.02 27.11 -10.17
N TRP A 120 -13.31 26.94 -10.50
CA TRP A 120 -14.03 27.83 -11.40
C TRP A 120 -14.09 29.25 -10.83
N ALA A 121 -14.48 29.41 -9.57
CA ALA A 121 -14.60 30.72 -8.93
C ALA A 121 -13.26 31.47 -8.91
N VAL A 122 -12.16 30.78 -8.59
CA VAL A 122 -10.79 31.35 -8.60
C VAL A 122 -10.37 31.74 -10.02
N THR A 123 -10.60 30.87 -11.00
CA THR A 123 -10.26 31.15 -12.41
C THR A 123 -11.03 32.36 -12.92
N TRP A 124 -12.33 32.43 -12.64
CA TRP A 124 -13.19 33.57 -12.98
C TRP A 124 -12.69 34.85 -12.32
N LEU A 125 -12.36 34.81 -11.03
CA LEU A 125 -11.85 35.96 -10.29
C LEU A 125 -10.53 36.46 -10.89
N LEU A 126 -9.59 35.57 -11.20
CA LEU A 126 -8.32 35.92 -11.83
C LEU A 126 -8.52 36.54 -13.22
N LEU A 127 -9.41 35.99 -14.05
CA LEU A 127 -9.72 36.54 -15.37
C LEU A 127 -10.38 37.92 -15.25
N CYS A 128 -11.33 38.10 -14.33
CA CYS A 128 -11.94 39.40 -14.05
C CYS A 128 -10.93 40.42 -13.53
N CYS A 129 -10.01 40.03 -12.65
CA CYS A 129 -8.94 40.89 -12.15
C CYS A 129 -7.99 41.30 -13.29
N ARG A 130 -7.66 40.38 -14.20
CA ARG A 130 -6.83 40.66 -15.38
C ARG A 130 -7.51 41.63 -16.34
N ASP A 131 -8.80 41.42 -16.65
CA ASP A 131 -9.58 42.32 -17.50
C ASP A 131 -9.69 43.72 -16.89
N LYS A 132 -10.04 43.82 -15.60
CA LYS A 132 -10.06 45.11 -14.89
C LYS A 132 -8.70 45.80 -14.89
N ARG A 133 -7.61 45.05 -14.72
CA ARG A 133 -6.24 45.61 -14.77
C ARG A 133 -5.88 46.08 -16.19
N SER A 134 -6.29 45.34 -17.22
CA SER A 134 -6.09 45.72 -18.63
C SER A 134 -6.82 47.02 -18.97
N LYS A 135 -8.10 47.10 -18.62
CA LYS A 135 -8.93 48.30 -18.80
C LYS A 135 -8.33 49.53 -18.09
N LYS A 136 -7.92 49.38 -16.83
CA LYS A 136 -7.23 50.45 -16.09
C LYS A 136 -5.91 50.91 -16.74
N LYS A 137 -5.16 49.99 -17.35
CA LYS A 137 -3.93 50.34 -18.09
C LYS A 137 -4.26 51.12 -19.35
N MET A 138 -5.27 50.72 -20.11
CA MET A 138 -5.70 51.44 -21.33
C MET A 138 -6.17 52.86 -21.00
N THR A 139 -7.02 53.03 -19.98
CA THR A 139 -7.49 54.36 -19.57
C THR A 139 -6.37 55.25 -19.02
N ALA A 140 -5.41 54.68 -18.28
CA ALA A 140 -4.25 55.43 -17.78
C ALA A 140 -3.28 55.85 -18.90
N VAL A 141 -3.13 55.05 -19.96
CA VAL A 141 -2.32 55.39 -21.13
C VAL A 141 -3.02 56.48 -21.96
N GLU A 142 -4.34 56.37 -22.15
CA GLU A 142 -5.14 57.39 -22.84
C GLU A 142 -5.11 58.74 -22.11
N MET A 143 -5.30 58.76 -20.78
CA MET A 143 -5.22 59.97 -19.96
C MET A 143 -3.84 60.64 -19.93
N LYS A 144 -2.76 59.91 -20.25
CA LYS A 144 -1.42 60.48 -20.42
C LYS A 144 -1.15 61.00 -21.84
N GLY A 145 -1.89 60.51 -22.84
CA GLY A 145 -1.74 60.91 -24.25
C GLY A 145 -2.48 62.20 -24.61
N THR A 146 -3.41 62.67 -23.77
CA THR A 146 -4.22 63.88 -24.00
C THR A 146 -3.71 65.13 -23.27
N GLY A 147 -2.50 65.09 -22.69
CA GLY A 147 -1.84 66.24 -22.10
C GLY A 147 -0.93 66.97 -23.09
N PHE A 148 -1.52 67.76 -24.00
CA PHE A 148 -0.87 68.85 -24.73
C PHE A 148 -1.80 70.07 -24.71
#